data_AF-A0A524EYK8-F1
#
_entry.id   AF-A0A524EYK8-F1
#
_cell.length_a   1.000
_cell.length_b   1.000
_cell.length_c   1.000
_cell.angle_alpha   90.00
_cell.angle_beta   90.00
_cell.angle_gamma   90.00
#
_symmetry.space_group_name_H-M   'P 1'
#
loop_
_entity.id
_entity.type
_entity.pdbx_description
1 polymer ?
#
loop_
_entity_poly.entity_id
_entity_poly.type
_entity_poly.pdbx_seq_one_letter_code
_entity_poly.pdbx_strand_id
1 'polypeptide(L)'
;MNLRLDTSTIIRFEFKKILKWFEEEFEILFGFMDQHPNKEQFMLANEILDQFSKMVNEYRDADLLFELVNSLDTIEKKFPLLFTLQ
;
A
#
# COMPACT_ATOMS: atom_id res chain seq x y z
N MET A 1 -20.33 -20.10 -24.44
CA MET A 1 -19.53 -18.91 -24.08
C MET A 1 -19.37 -18.95 -22.56
N ASN A 2 -18.20 -19.37 -22.07
CA ASN A 2 -18.00 -19.70 -20.66
C ASN A 2 -17.64 -18.40 -19.91
N LEU A 3 -18.64 -17.73 -19.33
CA LEU A 3 -18.51 -16.46 -18.60
C LEU A 3 -17.82 -16.60 -17.23
N ARG A 4 -17.03 -17.65 -17.03
CA ARG A 4 -16.09 -17.74 -15.91
C ARG A 4 -14.83 -16.95 -16.29
N LEU A 5 -14.99 -15.64 -16.51
CA LEU A 5 -13.87 -14.74 -16.30
C LEU A 5 -13.48 -14.96 -14.85
N ASP A 6 -12.35 -15.64 -14.68
CA ASP A 6 -11.87 -16.23 -13.46
C ASP A 6 -11.95 -15.18 -12.35
N THR A 7 -12.79 -15.43 -11.34
CA THR A 7 -13.02 -14.51 -10.22
C THR A 7 -11.70 -14.08 -9.58
N SER A 8 -10.67 -14.94 -9.63
CA SER A 8 -9.31 -14.62 -9.20
C SER A 8 -8.64 -13.49 -10.00
N THR A 9 -8.87 -13.42 -11.32
CA THR A 9 -8.30 -12.40 -12.20
C THR A 9 -8.91 -11.04 -11.92
N ILE A 10 -10.23 -10.99 -11.69
CA ILE A 10 -10.94 -9.75 -11.34
C ILE A 10 -10.49 -9.27 -9.95
N ILE A 11 -10.42 -10.17 -8.97
CA ILE A 11 -9.93 -9.83 -7.62
C ILE A 11 -8.50 -9.29 -7.68
N ARG A 12 -7.60 -9.94 -8.43
CA ARG A 12 -6.22 -9.46 -8.59
C ARG A 12 -6.14 -8.08 -9.24
N PHE A 13 -6.98 -7.83 -10.25
CA PHE A 13 -7.02 -6.54 -10.93
C PHE A 13 -7.52 -5.42 -10.00
N GLU A 14 -8.60 -5.65 -9.27
CA GLU A 14 -9.12 -4.69 -8.29
C GLU A 14 -8.13 -4.47 -7.14
N PHE A 15 -7.44 -5.53 -6.70
CA PHE A 15 -6.40 -5.43 -5.68
C PHE A 15 -5.26 -4.51 -6.14
N LYS A 16 -4.72 -4.72 -7.35
CA LYS A 16 -3.67 -3.85 -7.92
C LYS A 16 -4.12 -2.38 -8.04
N LYS A 17 -5.40 -2.13 -8.35
CA LYS A 17 -5.93 -0.76 -8.35
C LYS A 17 -5.92 -0.14 -6.97
N ILE A 18 -6.33 -0.90 -5.95
CA ILE A 18 -6.31 -0.45 -4.55
C ILE A 18 -4.87 -0.12 -4.13
N LEU A 19 -3.91 -1.00 -4.45
CA LEU A 19 -2.50 -0.74 -4.17
C LEU A 19 -1.99 0.53 -4.86
N LYS A 20 -2.33 0.73 -6.14
CA LYS A 20 -1.92 1.91 -6.90
C LYS A 20 -2.51 3.19 -6.34
N TRP A 21 -3.82 3.18 -6.03
CA TRP A 21 -4.48 4.32 -5.40
C TRP A 21 -3.82 4.62 -4.04
N PHE A 22 -3.49 3.61 -3.26
CA PHE A 22 -2.78 3.77 -2.00
C PHE A 22 -1.40 4.42 -2.17
N GLU A 23 -0.59 3.96 -3.13
CA GLU A 23 0.71 4.58 -3.44
C GLU A 23 0.56 6.05 -3.85
N GLU A 24 -0.49 6.39 -4.61
CA GLU A 24 -0.79 7.76 -5.04
C GLU A 24 -1.22 8.66 -3.87
N GLU A 25 -2.10 8.19 -2.99
CA GLU A 25 -2.50 8.94 -1.79
C GLU A 25 -1.31 9.16 -0.85
N PHE A 26 -0.48 8.14 -0.67
CA PHE A 26 0.73 8.25 0.13
C PHE A 26 1.69 9.30 -0.47
N GLU A 27 1.86 9.32 -1.79
CA GLU A 27 2.62 10.34 -2.50
C GLU A 27 2.01 11.74 -2.34
N ILE A 28 0.70 11.89 -2.39
CA ILE A 28 0.04 13.20 -2.20
C ILE A 28 0.30 13.74 -0.79
N LEU A 29 0.25 12.86 0.22
CA LEU A 29 0.41 13.24 1.63
C LEU A 29 1.87 13.55 1.98
N PHE A 30 2.81 12.83 1.37
CA PHE A 30 4.21 12.79 1.82
C PHE A 30 5.23 13.22 0.75
N GLY A 31 4.81 13.41 -0.50
CA GLY A 31 5.64 13.76 -1.68
C GLY A 31 6.34 15.11 -1.60
N PHE A 32 5.83 16.02 -0.77
CA PHE A 32 6.41 17.36 -0.55
C PHE A 32 7.19 17.46 0.77
N MET A 33 7.54 16.33 1.41
CA MET A 33 8.35 16.36 2.62
C MET A 33 9.83 16.54 2.30
N ASP A 34 10.27 17.79 2.36
CA ASP A 34 11.67 18.18 2.21
C ASP A 34 12.46 18.07 3.53
N GLN A 35 11.77 17.74 4.63
CA GLN A 35 12.30 17.72 6.00
C GLN A 35 11.94 16.41 6.71
N HIS A 36 12.60 16.16 7.85
CA HIS A 36 12.26 15.04 8.71
C HIS A 36 10.77 15.06 9.11
N PRO A 37 10.04 13.95 8.95
CA PRO A 37 8.65 13.88 9.34
C PRO A 37 8.50 14.20 10.82
N ASN A 38 7.48 14.97 11.17
CA ASN A 38 7.11 15.18 12.56
C ASN A 38 6.35 13.96 13.10
N LYS A 39 6.14 13.94 14.42
CA LYS A 39 5.46 12.82 15.09
C LYS A 39 4.06 12.53 14.52
N GLU A 40 3.31 13.56 14.13
CA GLU A 40 1.97 13.39 13.56
C GLU A 40 2.03 12.75 12.18
N GLN A 41 3.00 13.13 11.35
CA GLN A 41 3.24 12.53 10.03
C GLN A 41 3.64 11.06 10.15
N PHE A 42 4.50 10.70 11.12
CA PHE A 42 4.81 9.30 11.40
C PHE A 42 3.59 8.51 11.90
N MET A 43 2.77 9.10 12.77
CA MET A 43 1.56 8.44 13.26
C MET A 43 0.55 8.22 12.13
N LEU A 44 0.36 9.21 11.27
CA LEU A 44 -0.53 9.13 10.11
C LEU A 44 -0.04 8.08 9.10
N ALA A 45 1.26 8.06 8.78
CA ALA A 45 1.84 7.05 7.90
C ALA A 45 1.62 5.63 8.46
N ASN A 46 1.85 5.42 9.75
CA ASN A 46 1.62 4.13 10.40
C ASN A 46 0.14 3.74 10.42
N GLU A 47 -0.79 4.67 10.65
CA GLU A 47 -2.22 4.39 10.63
C GLU A 47 -2.68 3.96 9.23
N ILE A 48 -2.21 4.68 8.20
CA ILE A 48 -2.48 4.38 6.79
C ILE A 48 -1.95 2.98 6.42
N LEU A 49 -0.72 2.66 6.82
CA LEU A 49 -0.10 1.35 6.60
C LEU A 49 -0.82 0.22 7.35
N ASP A 50 -1.29 0.46 8.58
CA ASP A 50 -2.03 -0.53 9.38
C ASP A 50 -3.42 -0.82 8.79
N GLN A 51 -4.15 0.20 8.36
CA GLN A 51 -5.43 0.02 7.66
C GLN A 51 -5.26 -0.78 6.37
N PHE A 52 -4.19 -0.49 5.63
CA PHE A 52 -3.86 -1.22 4.42
C PHE A 52 -3.51 -2.68 4.69
N SER A 53 -2.68 -2.95 5.71
CA SER A 53 -2.36 -4.31 6.13
C SER A 53 -3.61 -5.10 6.55
N LYS A 54 -4.55 -4.46 7.27
CA LYS A 54 -5.84 -5.08 7.62
C LYS A 54 -6.67 -5.41 6.39
N MET A 55 -6.81 -4.47 5.47
CA MET A 55 -7.55 -4.66 4.23
C MET A 55 -6.97 -5.81 3.41
N VAL A 56 -5.64 -5.97 3.37
CA VAL A 56 -5.00 -7.09 2.69
C VAL A 56 -5.15 -8.41 3.44
N ASN A 57 -5.07 -8.42 4.77
CA ASN A 57 -5.26 -9.64 5.58
C ASN A 57 -6.68 -10.24 5.46
N GLU A 58 -7.66 -9.45 5.04
CA GLU A 58 -8.98 -9.97 4.65
C GLU A 58 -8.90 -10.85 3.38
N TYR A 59 -7.88 -10.64 2.54
CA TYR A 59 -7.57 -11.48 1.39
C TYR A 59 -6.49 -12.52 1.74
N ARG A 60 -6.87 -13.79 1.89
CA ARG A 60 -5.95 -14.90 2.24
C ARG A 60 -5.07 -15.39 1.08
N ASP A 61 -4.90 -14.59 0.03
CA ASP A 61 -4.24 -14.98 -1.21
C ASP A 61 -2.75 -14.60 -1.18
N ALA A 62 -1.87 -15.60 -1.35
CA ALA A 62 -0.43 -15.43 -1.27
C ALA A 62 0.13 -14.52 -2.39
N ASP A 63 -0.48 -14.50 -3.58
CA ASP A 63 -0.05 -13.64 -4.67
C ASP A 63 -0.42 -12.18 -4.38
N LEU A 64 -1.55 -11.94 -3.71
CA LEU A 64 -1.92 -10.59 -3.26
C LEU A 64 -1.01 -10.08 -2.15
N LEU A 65 -0.58 -10.96 -1.24
CA LEU A 65 0.44 -10.63 -0.25
C LEU A 65 1.77 -10.23 -0.90
N PHE A 66 2.18 -10.90 -1.97
CA PHE A 66 3.38 -10.52 -2.72
C PHE A 66 3.27 -9.10 -3.30
N GLU A 67 2.14 -8.78 -3.93
CA GLU A 67 1.90 -7.44 -4.48
C GLU A 67 1.88 -6.36 -3.40
N LEU A 68 1.29 -6.64 -2.23
CA LEU A 68 1.34 -5.74 -1.06
C LEU A 68 2.79 -5.45 -0.64
N VAL A 69 3.59 -6.49 -0.45
CA VAL A 69 5.01 -6.34 -0.04
C VAL A 69 5.77 -5.48 -1.05
N ASN A 70 5.49 -5.68 -2.34
CA ASN A 70 6.15 -4.93 -3.41
C ASN A 70 5.75 -3.43 -3.42
N SER A 71 4.48 -3.13 -3.13
CA SER A 71 4.01 -1.74 -2.92
C SER A 71 4.63 -1.10 -1.68
N LEU A 72 4.74 -1.84 -0.57
CA LEU A 72 5.40 -1.34 0.65
C LEU A 72 6.88 -1.03 0.40
N ASP A 73 7.61 -1.92 -0.27
CA ASP A 73 9.00 -1.70 -0.65
C ASP A 73 9.17 -0.48 -1.59
N THR A 74 8.20 -0.26 -2.48
CA THR A 74 8.17 0.93 -3.34
C THR A 74 7.99 2.22 -2.52
N ILE A 75 7.09 2.20 -1.55
CA ILE A 75 6.83 3.33 -0.65
C ILE A 75 8.05 3.60 0.25
N GLU A 76 8.65 2.57 0.84
CA GLU A 76 9.84 2.69 1.68
C GLU A 76 11.00 3.33 0.92
N LYS A 77 11.24 2.88 -0.33
CA LYS A 77 12.28 3.44 -1.20
C LYS A 77 12.05 4.91 -1.55
N LYS A 78 10.80 5.32 -1.72
CA LYS A 78 10.43 6.71 -2.04
C LYS A 78 10.48 7.62 -0.82
N PHE A 79 10.07 7.11 0.34
CA PHE A 79 9.92 7.89 1.56
C PHE A 79 10.77 7.35 2.71
N PRO A 80 12.10 7.17 2.53
CA PRO A 80 12.93 6.49 3.52
C PRO A 80 12.84 7.16 4.90
N LEU A 81 12.66 8.48 4.94
CA LEU A 81 12.55 9.24 6.18
C LEU A 81 11.36 8.83 7.05
N LEU A 82 10.28 8.29 6.48
CA LEU A 82 9.12 7.77 7.22
C LEU A 82 9.37 6.39 7.84
N PHE A 83 10.44 5.70 7.43
CA PHE A 83 10.77 4.35 7.88
C PHE A 83 12.08 4.28 8.67
N THR A 84 12.94 5.31 8.59
CA THR A 84 14.27 5.34 9.25
C THR A 84 14.31 5.73 10.73
N LEU A 85 13.19 5.74 11.46
CA LEU A 85 13.17 6.01 12.92
C LEU A 85 12.22 5.03 13.63
N GLN A 86 12.76 3.87 13.99
CA GLN A 86 12.28 3.02 15.09
C GLN A 86 13.40 2.86 16.11
#